data_AF-L1KKX2-F1
#
_entry.id   AF-L1KKX2-F1
#
_cell.length_a   1.000
_cell.length_b   1.000
_cell.length_c   1.000
_cell.angle_alpha   90.00
_cell.angle_beta   90.00
_cell.angle_gamma   90.00
#
_symmetry.space_group_name_H-M   'P 1'
#
loop_
_entity.id
_entity.type
_entity.pdbx_description
1 polymer ?
#
loop_
_entity_poly.entity_id
_entity_poly.type
_entity_poly.pdbx_seq_one_letter_code
_entity_poly.pdbx_strand_id
1 'polypeptide(L)'
;MGGRASATPTVMLPVRERHLAPTRAAPRPPDPRPAFRGYGRRSFAVRRRRSSLCCESCLQRTRGAAPGPLRCRPGDPRVTAAEEVPGESDRDRTGAVRDAADMDTSPSYRFDDLSALCINCTLKPSPQLSHTQGLVDKSRAVMDAHGVTTDEIRAVDHDLAPGVYPDMTEHGFSTDEWPALYERVMAADILVLAGPIWLGDNSSVTKKVIERLYSCSGMLNSAGQYAYYGRVGGCLITGNEDGVKHCAMNVLYSLQHLGYTIPPQADAGWIGPAGPGPSYLDPGSGGPENDFTNHNTTFMTWNLMHLAALLKRSGGIPAHGNQRSQWDAGCRFDAPNPEHR
;
A
#
# COMPACT_ATOMS: atom_id res chain seq x y z
N MET A 1 -32.12 -64.33 -18.47
CA MET A 1 -32.25 -64.27 -19.94
C MET A 1 -32.40 -62.79 -20.29
N GLY A 2 -31.47 -62.05 -20.89
CA GLY A 2 -30.47 -62.36 -21.91
C GLY A 2 -30.96 -61.81 -23.27
N GLY A 3 -30.50 -60.63 -23.71
CA GLY A 3 -30.82 -60.14 -25.06
C GLY A 3 -30.46 -58.68 -25.42
N ARG A 4 -29.18 -58.46 -25.73
CA ARG A 4 -28.58 -57.54 -26.74
C ARG A 4 -28.97 -56.05 -26.80
N ALA A 5 -28.03 -55.21 -26.37
CA ALA A 5 -27.85 -53.85 -26.90
C ALA A 5 -27.10 -53.92 -28.26
N SER A 6 -27.63 -53.22 -29.27
CA SER A 6 -27.03 -53.04 -30.59
C SER A 6 -26.27 -51.72 -30.61
N ALA A 7 -24.98 -51.77 -30.92
CA ALA A 7 -24.12 -50.63 -31.17
C ALA A 7 -24.28 -50.14 -32.62
N THR A 8 -24.52 -48.84 -32.80
CA THR A 8 -24.51 -48.15 -34.08
C THR A 8 -23.09 -47.64 -34.39
N PRO A 9 -22.56 -47.81 -35.62
CA PRO A 9 -21.21 -47.36 -35.95
C PRO A 9 -21.18 -45.87 -36.32
N THR A 10 -20.25 -45.13 -35.73
CA THR A 10 -19.91 -43.77 -36.14
C THR A 10 -19.14 -43.82 -37.46
N VAL A 11 -19.73 -43.27 -38.53
CA VAL A 11 -19.09 -43.08 -39.83
C VAL A 11 -18.17 -41.86 -39.76
N MET A 12 -16.86 -42.06 -39.93
CA MET A 12 -15.89 -40.99 -40.18
C MET A 12 -16.16 -40.36 -41.56
N LEU A 13 -16.46 -39.07 -41.58
CA LEU A 13 -16.46 -38.25 -42.80
C LEU A 13 -15.02 -37.73 -43.08
N PRO A 14 -14.55 -37.73 -44.33
CA PRO A 14 -13.20 -37.28 -44.66
C PRO A 14 -13.08 -35.75 -44.56
N VAL A 15 -11.98 -35.31 -43.93
CA VAL A 15 -11.55 -33.91 -43.89
C VAL A 15 -11.13 -33.49 -45.29
N ARG A 16 -11.86 -32.54 -45.90
CA ARG A 16 -11.41 -31.85 -47.11
C ARG A 16 -10.39 -30.79 -46.73
N GLU A 17 -9.14 -30.97 -47.15
CA GLU A 17 -8.11 -29.93 -47.13
C GLU A 17 -8.56 -28.74 -47.99
N ARG A 18 -8.75 -27.57 -47.36
CA ARG A 18 -8.87 -26.30 -48.08
C ARG A 18 -7.47 -25.78 -48.35
N HIS A 19 -7.06 -25.75 -49.61
CA HIS A 19 -5.89 -25.01 -50.05
C HIS A 19 -6.09 -23.51 -49.77
N LEU A 20 -5.25 -22.95 -48.91
CA LEU A 20 -5.11 -21.52 -48.69
C LEU A 20 -4.23 -20.93 -49.81
N ALA A 21 -4.77 -19.97 -50.54
CA ALA A 21 -4.02 -19.16 -51.50
C ALA A 21 -3.02 -18.24 -50.76
N PRO A 22 -1.86 -17.90 -51.35
CA PRO A 22 -0.84 -17.09 -50.69
C PRO A 22 -1.31 -15.64 -50.52
N THR A 23 -1.32 -15.17 -49.27
CA THR A 23 -1.54 -13.77 -48.90
C THR A 23 -0.37 -12.88 -49.35
N ARG A 24 -0.67 -11.78 -50.06
CA ARG A 24 0.29 -10.71 -50.39
C ARG A 24 0.91 -10.13 -49.11
N ALA A 25 2.23 -10.00 -49.11
CA ALA A 25 2.99 -9.36 -48.02
C ALA A 25 2.61 -7.88 -47.86
N ALA A 26 2.45 -7.44 -46.61
CA ALA A 26 2.26 -6.05 -46.23
C ALA A 26 3.56 -5.22 -46.43
N PRO A 27 3.48 -3.93 -46.78
CA PRO A 27 4.67 -3.09 -46.95
C PRO A 27 5.35 -2.77 -45.60
N ARG A 28 6.68 -2.71 -45.61
CA ARG A 28 7.54 -2.41 -44.45
C ARG A 28 7.33 -0.96 -43.95
N PRO A 29 7.40 -0.70 -42.63
CA PRO A 29 7.43 0.65 -42.10
C PRO A 29 8.80 1.33 -42.39
N PRO A 30 8.85 2.67 -42.51
CA PRO A 30 10.09 3.41 -42.77
C PRO A 30 11.03 3.50 -41.54
N ASP A 31 12.34 3.55 -41.84
CA ASP A 31 13.50 3.61 -40.92
C ASP A 31 13.50 4.92 -40.08
N PRO A 32 13.61 4.87 -38.73
CA PRO A 32 13.72 6.07 -37.92
C PRO A 32 15.20 6.46 -37.75
N ARG A 33 15.68 7.37 -38.60
CA ARG A 33 16.91 8.14 -38.31
C ARG A 33 16.61 9.64 -38.35
N PRO A 34 16.90 10.40 -37.28
CA PRO A 34 16.81 11.85 -37.35
C PRO A 34 18.05 12.43 -38.03
N ALA A 35 17.82 13.19 -39.10
CA ALA A 35 18.82 14.07 -39.70
C ALA A 35 19.02 15.29 -38.78
N PHE A 36 20.25 15.48 -38.28
CA PHE A 36 20.68 16.72 -37.63
C PHE A 36 20.72 17.84 -38.69
N ARG A 37 19.84 18.84 -38.57
CA ARG A 37 19.97 20.15 -39.23
C ARG A 37 20.04 21.24 -38.17
N GLY A 38 21.12 22.02 -38.24
CA GLY A 38 21.46 23.06 -37.28
C GLY A 38 20.45 24.20 -37.21
N TYR A 39 20.23 24.69 -35.99
CA TYR A 39 19.46 25.89 -35.73
C TYR A 39 20.37 27.13 -35.73
N GLY A 40 20.13 28.01 -36.69
CA GLY A 40 20.68 29.35 -36.73
C GLY A 40 20.05 30.24 -35.64
N ARG A 41 20.87 31.11 -35.06
CA ARG A 41 20.50 32.13 -34.09
C ARG A 41 19.50 33.11 -34.70
N ARG A 42 18.38 33.36 -34.01
CA ARG A 42 17.59 34.59 -34.17
C ARG A 42 17.24 35.15 -32.80
N SER A 43 17.75 36.34 -32.53
CA SER A 43 17.43 37.17 -31.37
C SER A 43 15.99 37.67 -31.48
N PHE A 44 15.20 37.49 -30.41
CA PHE A 44 13.91 38.17 -30.26
C PHE A 44 13.93 39.02 -29.00
N ALA A 45 13.67 40.32 -29.18
CA ALA A 45 13.51 41.28 -28.11
C ALA A 45 12.13 41.11 -27.45
N VAL A 46 12.10 40.90 -26.13
CA VAL A 46 10.86 40.79 -25.36
C VAL A 46 10.53 42.12 -24.70
N ARG A 47 9.37 42.69 -25.04
CA ARG A 47 8.75 43.82 -24.34
C ARG A 47 8.22 43.34 -22.98
N ARG A 48 8.70 43.97 -21.90
CA ARG A 48 8.19 43.77 -20.53
C ARG A 48 6.76 44.28 -20.41
N ARG A 49 5.81 43.42 -20.03
CA ARG A 49 4.57 43.84 -19.35
C ARG A 49 4.73 43.53 -17.86
N ARG A 50 4.54 44.56 -17.01
CA ARG A 50 4.43 44.41 -15.57
C ARG A 50 2.99 44.00 -15.24
N SER A 51 2.81 42.88 -14.56
CA SER A 51 1.59 42.59 -13.79
C SER A 51 2.01 42.57 -12.31
N SER A 52 1.65 43.63 -11.61
CA SER A 52 1.70 43.72 -10.15
C SER A 52 0.52 42.92 -9.58
N LEU A 53 0.81 42.01 -8.64
CA LEU A 53 0.02 41.63 -7.47
C LEU A 53 0.60 40.31 -6.94
N CYS A 54 1.59 40.39 -6.06
CA CYS A 54 1.90 39.30 -5.15
C CYS A 54 2.22 39.88 -3.77
N CYS A 55 1.64 39.24 -2.77
CA CYS A 55 1.29 39.72 -1.45
C CYS A 55 2.49 40.16 -0.58
N GLU A 56 2.32 41.27 0.13
CA GLU A 56 3.35 42.00 0.89
C GLU A 56 3.61 41.46 2.32
N SER A 57 3.41 40.16 2.57
CA SER A 57 3.54 39.59 3.93
C SER A 57 4.80 38.73 4.17
N CYS A 58 5.71 38.58 3.21
CA CYS A 58 6.84 37.63 3.32
C CYS A 58 8.20 38.25 3.69
N LEU A 59 8.27 39.51 4.15
CA LEU A 59 9.54 40.25 4.30
C LEU A 59 9.94 40.64 5.73
N GLN A 60 9.51 39.90 6.75
CA GLN A 60 10.03 40.10 8.11
C GLN A 60 10.24 38.79 8.86
N ARG A 61 11.47 38.24 8.78
CA ARG A 61 12.27 37.70 9.91
C ARG A 61 13.36 36.73 9.40
N THR A 62 14.58 37.24 9.19
CA THR A 62 15.81 36.45 9.37
C THR A 62 16.98 37.38 9.71
N ARG A 63 17.31 37.46 11.01
CA ARG A 63 18.64 37.87 11.49
C ARG A 63 18.96 37.00 12.71
N GLY A 64 19.98 36.15 12.59
CA GLY A 64 20.48 35.31 13.69
C GLY A 64 21.57 34.34 13.21
N ALA A 65 22.79 34.55 13.67
CA ALA A 65 24.07 33.97 13.23
C ALA A 65 24.20 32.43 13.23
N ALA A 66 25.04 31.93 12.34
CA ALA A 66 25.53 30.55 12.28
C ALA A 66 26.77 30.34 13.17
N PRO A 67 26.99 29.16 13.79
CA PRO A 67 28.27 28.81 14.39
C PRO A 67 29.16 28.00 13.42
N GLY A 68 30.47 28.29 13.46
CA GLY A 68 31.51 27.69 12.61
C GLY A 68 31.98 26.29 13.05
N PRO A 69 32.95 25.70 12.32
CA PRO A 69 33.30 24.28 12.45
C PRO A 69 34.28 24.01 13.60
N LEU A 70 34.00 22.99 14.40
CA LEU A 70 34.92 22.45 15.40
C LEU A 70 35.92 21.48 14.72
N ARG A 71 37.21 21.76 14.90
CA ARG A 71 38.34 20.91 14.46
C ARG A 71 38.58 19.77 15.45
N CYS A 72 38.72 18.54 14.96
CA CYS A 72 39.27 17.41 15.71
C CYS A 72 40.80 17.51 15.82
N ARG A 73 41.37 17.26 17.01
CA ARG A 73 42.81 16.99 17.21
C ARG A 73 43.01 15.51 17.59
N PRO A 74 44.01 14.80 17.03
CA PRO A 74 44.27 13.40 17.36
C PRO A 74 45.31 13.25 18.49
N GLY A 75 45.12 12.23 19.33
CA GLY A 75 46.18 11.61 20.14
C GLY A 75 45.91 11.50 21.65
N ASP A 76 45.50 10.32 22.12
CA ASP A 76 46.15 9.64 23.26
C ASP A 76 45.78 8.13 23.23
N PRO A 77 46.71 7.18 23.47
CA PRO A 77 46.49 5.75 23.31
C PRO A 77 46.19 5.09 24.66
N ARG A 78 45.21 4.18 24.69
CA ARG A 78 45.11 3.05 25.64
C ARG A 78 43.95 2.15 25.22
N VAL A 79 44.26 1.22 24.33
CA VAL A 79 43.44 0.02 24.08
C VAL A 79 44.26 -1.15 24.59
N THR A 80 43.87 -1.72 25.73
CA THR A 80 44.31 -3.05 26.16
C THR A 80 43.23 -3.72 26.99
N ALA A 81 43.02 -5.00 26.66
CA ALA A 81 42.33 -6.05 27.41
C ALA A 81 40.79 -6.05 27.38
N ALA A 82 40.27 -7.01 26.62
CA ALA A 82 38.97 -7.61 26.84
C ALA A 82 39.03 -8.43 28.15
N GLU A 83 38.13 -8.14 29.08
CA GLU A 83 37.84 -9.02 30.22
C GLU A 83 36.57 -9.82 29.91
N GLU A 84 36.70 -11.14 30.06
CA GLU A 84 35.64 -12.12 29.96
C GLU A 84 34.67 -11.99 31.15
N VAL A 85 33.37 -12.00 30.88
CA VAL A 85 32.31 -12.04 31.91
C VAL A 85 31.99 -13.51 32.24
N PRO A 86 32.06 -13.96 33.50
CA PRO A 86 31.71 -15.33 33.87
C PRO A 86 30.20 -15.55 33.87
N GLY A 87 29.81 -16.77 33.51
CA GLY A 87 28.42 -17.21 33.34
C GLY A 87 27.55 -17.13 34.59
N GLU A 88 26.32 -16.66 34.40
CA GLU A 88 25.28 -16.61 35.42
C GLU A 88 24.49 -17.92 35.42
N SER A 89 24.43 -18.54 36.59
CA SER A 89 23.87 -19.86 36.83
C SER A 89 22.34 -19.84 36.83
N ASP A 90 21.78 -20.74 36.04
CA ASP A 90 20.39 -21.21 36.03
C ASP A 90 19.91 -21.63 37.42
N ARG A 91 19.18 -20.75 38.12
CA ARG A 91 18.19 -21.10 39.16
C ARG A 91 17.06 -20.08 39.22
N ASP A 92 15.86 -20.64 39.18
CA ASP A 92 14.56 -20.08 39.59
C ASP A 92 13.68 -19.47 38.48
N ARG A 93 13.07 -20.37 37.69
CA ARG A 93 11.82 -20.10 36.96
C ARG A 93 10.72 -21.04 37.47
N THR A 94 10.23 -20.77 38.67
CA THR A 94 8.88 -21.18 39.09
C THR A 94 8.01 -19.93 39.24
N GLY A 95 7.73 -19.28 38.10
CA GLY A 95 6.77 -18.18 38.00
C GLY A 95 5.55 -18.66 37.23
N ALA A 96 4.40 -18.71 37.90
CA ALA A 96 3.11 -19.08 37.35
C ALA A 96 2.84 -18.44 35.98
N VAL A 97 2.41 -19.25 35.03
CA VAL A 97 1.82 -18.81 33.76
C VAL A 97 0.61 -17.96 34.11
N ARG A 98 0.69 -16.65 33.88
CA ARG A 98 -0.47 -15.77 33.94
C ARG A 98 -1.29 -16.03 32.68
N ASP A 99 -2.57 -16.31 32.87
CA ASP A 99 -3.55 -16.51 31.80
C ASP A 99 -3.50 -15.34 30.79
N ALA A 100 -3.60 -15.67 29.51
CA ALA A 100 -3.56 -14.75 28.37
C ALA A 100 -4.84 -13.87 28.23
N ALA A 101 -5.42 -13.43 29.34
CA ALA A 101 -6.70 -12.73 29.38
C ALA A 101 -6.62 -11.30 29.94
N ASP A 102 -5.46 -10.83 30.38
CA ASP A 102 -5.28 -9.45 30.86
C ASP A 102 -4.57 -8.63 29.77
N MET A 103 -5.32 -8.28 28.71
CA MET A 103 -4.89 -7.22 27.80
C MET A 103 -4.87 -5.93 28.64
N ASP A 104 -3.67 -5.43 28.95
CA ASP A 104 -3.47 -4.18 29.68
C ASP A 104 -4.12 -3.00 28.94
N THR A 105 -5.42 -2.79 29.18
CA THR A 105 -6.16 -1.60 28.74
C THR A 105 -5.81 -0.44 29.66
N SER A 106 -4.52 -0.16 29.85
CA SER A 106 -4.10 0.98 30.64
C SER A 106 -4.77 2.24 30.06
N PRO A 107 -5.33 3.13 30.90
CA PRO A 107 -6.08 4.29 30.45
C PRO A 107 -5.25 5.30 29.63
N SER A 108 -3.93 5.09 29.47
CA SER A 108 -3.04 5.98 28.75
C SER A 108 -3.04 5.83 27.23
N TYR A 109 -3.51 4.71 26.67
CA TYR A 109 -3.46 4.46 25.22
C TYR A 109 -4.83 4.10 24.64
N ARG A 110 -5.69 5.12 24.53
CA ARG A 110 -6.99 5.06 23.86
C ARG A 110 -6.96 5.83 22.54
N PHE A 111 -7.71 5.33 21.56
CA PHE A 111 -7.83 5.87 20.20
C PHE A 111 -9.30 5.96 19.78
N ASP A 112 -10.17 6.36 20.71
CA ASP A 112 -11.63 6.39 20.54
C ASP A 112 -12.11 7.30 19.39
N ASP A 113 -11.25 8.22 18.93
CA ASP A 113 -11.54 9.13 17.83
C ASP A 113 -11.03 8.61 16.47
N LEU A 114 -10.38 7.45 16.41
CA LEU A 114 -9.88 6.87 15.16
C LEU A 114 -10.84 5.88 14.51
N SER A 115 -10.83 5.85 13.19
CA SER A 115 -11.49 4.83 12.36
C SER A 115 -10.47 4.04 11.54
N ALA A 116 -10.71 2.73 11.38
CA ALA A 116 -9.88 1.86 10.56
C ALA A 116 -10.71 1.00 9.62
N LEU A 117 -10.25 0.86 8.37
CA LEU A 117 -10.85 0.00 7.37
C LEU A 117 -9.86 -1.10 6.96
N CYS A 118 -10.30 -2.36 7.07
CA CYS A 118 -9.60 -3.50 6.48
C CYS A 118 -10.27 -3.91 5.18
N ILE A 119 -9.51 -4.00 4.08
CA ILE A 119 -10.01 -4.56 2.82
C ILE A 119 -9.40 -5.95 2.65
N ASN A 120 -10.22 -6.98 2.83
CA ASN A 120 -9.87 -8.39 2.66
C ASN A 120 -9.99 -8.79 1.18
N CYS A 121 -8.85 -8.94 0.54
CA CYS A 121 -8.66 -9.25 -0.87
C CYS A 121 -8.51 -10.76 -1.13
N THR A 122 -9.15 -11.61 -0.31
CA THR A 122 -9.28 -13.03 -0.62
C THR A 122 -9.94 -13.27 -1.97
N LEU A 123 -9.65 -14.40 -2.60
CA LEU A 123 -10.34 -14.85 -3.82
C LEU A 123 -11.66 -15.57 -3.52
N LYS A 124 -11.96 -15.86 -2.25
CA LYS A 124 -13.10 -16.69 -1.84
C LYS A 124 -14.27 -15.81 -1.40
N PRO A 125 -15.45 -15.89 -2.06
CA PRO A 125 -16.61 -15.09 -1.68
C PRO A 125 -17.16 -15.49 -0.31
N SER A 126 -17.80 -14.56 0.38
CA SER A 126 -18.50 -14.86 1.64
C SER A 126 -19.60 -15.91 1.44
N PRO A 127 -19.84 -16.79 2.43
CA PRO A 127 -19.21 -16.89 3.75
C PRO A 127 -17.99 -17.83 3.79
N GLN A 128 -17.33 -18.10 2.65
CA GLN A 128 -16.21 -19.06 2.64
C GLN A 128 -15.06 -18.60 3.53
N LEU A 129 -14.38 -19.58 4.14
CA LEU A 129 -13.23 -19.34 5.02
C LEU A 129 -12.08 -18.66 4.27
N SER A 130 -11.76 -17.43 4.66
CA SER A 130 -10.56 -16.72 4.24
C SER A 130 -9.48 -16.86 5.31
N HIS A 131 -8.32 -17.41 4.94
CA HIS A 131 -7.18 -17.49 5.85
C HIS A 131 -6.64 -16.11 6.22
N THR A 132 -6.70 -15.17 5.27
CA THR A 132 -6.37 -13.76 5.49
C THR A 132 -7.26 -13.11 6.55
N GLN A 133 -8.52 -13.54 6.68
CA GLN A 133 -9.44 -13.06 7.72
C GLN A 133 -8.85 -13.24 9.12
N GLY A 134 -8.19 -14.38 9.39
CA GLY A 134 -7.63 -14.64 10.71
C GLY A 134 -6.60 -13.60 11.17
N LEU A 135 -5.81 -13.05 10.23
CA LEU A 135 -4.89 -11.94 10.55
C LEU A 135 -5.62 -10.61 10.66
N VAL A 136 -6.63 -10.38 9.81
CA VAL A 136 -7.48 -9.18 9.90
C VAL A 136 -8.14 -9.11 11.27
N ASP A 137 -8.74 -10.20 11.73
CA ASP A 137 -9.43 -10.30 13.02
C ASP A 137 -8.47 -10.04 14.19
N LYS A 138 -7.23 -10.54 14.13
CA LYS A 138 -6.21 -10.25 15.16
C LYS A 138 -5.85 -8.78 15.23
N SER A 139 -5.62 -8.14 14.08
CA SER A 139 -5.34 -6.69 14.03
C SER A 139 -6.53 -5.88 14.52
N ARG A 140 -7.74 -6.21 14.06
CA ARG A 140 -8.98 -5.55 14.48
C ARG A 140 -9.25 -5.69 15.97
N ALA A 141 -9.03 -6.87 16.55
CA ALA A 141 -9.21 -7.08 17.97
C ALA A 141 -8.32 -6.16 18.82
N VAL A 142 -7.07 -5.92 18.41
CA VAL A 142 -6.18 -4.94 19.06
C VAL A 142 -6.74 -3.52 18.89
N MET A 143 -7.14 -3.13 17.68
CA MET A 143 -7.73 -1.82 17.41
C MET A 143 -9.00 -1.56 18.26
N ASP A 144 -9.93 -2.51 18.26
CA ASP A 144 -11.20 -2.44 18.99
C ASP A 144 -10.97 -2.37 20.51
N ALA A 145 -10.04 -3.17 21.04
CA ALA A 145 -9.68 -3.15 22.45
C ALA A 145 -9.18 -1.77 22.91
N HIS A 146 -8.57 -1.00 22.01
CA HIS A 146 -8.06 0.34 22.28
C HIS A 146 -9.00 1.49 21.80
N GLY A 147 -10.21 1.16 21.35
CA GLY A 147 -11.27 2.13 21.05
C GLY A 147 -11.39 2.58 19.60
N VAL A 148 -10.52 2.10 18.70
CA VAL A 148 -10.64 2.41 17.28
C VAL A 148 -11.94 1.80 16.75
N THR A 149 -12.71 2.57 15.97
CA THR A 149 -13.87 2.02 15.26
C THR A 149 -13.40 1.28 14.01
N THR A 150 -13.55 -0.05 13.98
CA THR A 150 -13.11 -0.87 12.84
C THR A 150 -14.24 -1.23 11.87
N ASP A 151 -13.93 -1.20 10.58
CA ASP A 151 -14.79 -1.59 9.46
C ASP A 151 -14.07 -2.59 8.54
N GLU A 152 -14.83 -3.38 7.78
CA GLU A 152 -14.27 -4.31 6.78
C GLU A 152 -15.05 -4.37 5.48
N ILE A 153 -14.29 -4.54 4.39
CA ILE A 153 -14.78 -4.89 3.06
C ILE A 153 -14.11 -6.19 2.64
N ARG A 154 -14.88 -7.21 2.27
CA ARG A 154 -14.36 -8.35 1.50
C ARG A 154 -14.51 -8.04 0.02
N ALA A 155 -13.41 -7.66 -0.63
CA ALA A 155 -13.45 -7.06 -1.97
C ALA A 155 -14.06 -7.97 -3.04
N VAL A 156 -13.95 -9.30 -2.90
CA VAL A 156 -14.53 -10.26 -3.84
C VAL A 156 -16.06 -10.36 -3.76
N ASP A 157 -16.68 -9.81 -2.71
CA ASP A 157 -18.15 -9.78 -2.55
C ASP A 157 -18.79 -8.60 -3.29
N HIS A 158 -17.98 -7.69 -3.85
CA HIS A 158 -18.43 -6.48 -4.53
C HIS A 158 -18.08 -6.51 -6.01
N ASP A 159 -18.97 -5.97 -6.84
CA ASP A 159 -18.70 -5.77 -8.27
C ASP A 159 -17.79 -4.56 -8.49
N LEU A 160 -16.49 -4.84 -8.55
CA LEU A 160 -15.45 -3.87 -8.84
C LEU A 160 -15.06 -3.95 -10.32
N ALA A 161 -15.51 -2.97 -11.09
CA ALA A 161 -15.13 -2.83 -12.50
C ALA A 161 -13.63 -2.54 -12.63
N PRO A 162 -12.88 -3.25 -13.49
CA PRO A 162 -11.48 -2.94 -13.73
C PRO A 162 -11.33 -1.57 -14.39
N GLY A 163 -10.38 -0.77 -13.93
CA GLY A 163 -10.07 0.53 -14.52
C GLY A 163 -9.55 1.54 -13.50
N VAL A 164 -9.25 2.74 -13.98
CA VAL A 164 -8.58 3.81 -13.22
C VAL A 164 -9.35 5.13 -13.24
N TYR A 165 -10.67 5.08 -13.44
CA TYR A 165 -11.57 6.22 -13.21
C TYR A 165 -12.42 6.02 -11.94
N PRO A 166 -12.78 7.09 -11.20
CA PRO A 166 -13.53 7.00 -9.95
C PRO A 166 -14.83 6.20 -10.05
N ASP A 167 -15.57 6.36 -11.15
CA ASP A 167 -16.77 5.59 -11.46
C ASP A 167 -16.66 5.00 -12.86
N MET A 168 -16.50 3.69 -12.98
CA MET A 168 -16.36 3.04 -14.28
C MET A 168 -17.68 2.91 -15.04
N THR A 169 -18.83 3.16 -14.41
CA THR A 169 -20.12 3.18 -15.12
C THR A 169 -20.20 4.33 -16.12
N GLU A 170 -19.51 5.44 -15.84
CA GLU A 170 -19.31 6.55 -16.79
C GLU A 170 -18.38 6.18 -17.95
N HIS A 171 -17.70 5.03 -17.86
CA HIS A 171 -16.70 4.53 -18.80
C HIS A 171 -17.08 3.18 -19.44
N GLY A 172 -18.38 2.89 -19.51
CA GLY A 172 -18.93 1.78 -20.29
C GLY A 172 -19.12 0.46 -19.53
N PHE A 173 -18.88 0.44 -18.23
CA PHE A 173 -19.28 -0.68 -17.38
C PHE A 173 -20.75 -0.54 -16.97
N SER A 174 -21.47 -1.66 -16.83
CA SER A 174 -22.87 -1.64 -16.39
C SER A 174 -23.03 -1.30 -14.91
N THR A 175 -22.01 -1.62 -14.12
CA THR A 175 -22.02 -1.66 -12.66
C THR A 175 -20.60 -1.40 -12.16
N ASP A 176 -20.50 -0.64 -11.07
CA ASP A 176 -19.26 -0.43 -10.32
C ASP A 176 -19.65 0.00 -8.90
N GLU A 177 -19.34 -0.83 -7.91
CA GLU A 177 -19.61 -0.51 -6.50
C GLU A 177 -18.52 0.37 -5.88
N TRP A 178 -17.43 0.63 -6.61
CA TRP A 178 -16.29 1.37 -6.09
C TRP A 178 -16.63 2.77 -5.56
N PRO A 179 -17.46 3.61 -6.21
CA PRO A 179 -17.77 4.95 -5.69
C PRO A 179 -18.31 4.94 -4.25
N ALA A 180 -19.21 4.01 -3.93
CA ALA A 180 -19.77 3.88 -2.58
C ALA A 180 -18.74 3.34 -1.57
N LEU A 181 -17.90 2.38 -1.98
CA LEU A 181 -16.84 1.83 -1.13
C LEU A 181 -15.72 2.86 -0.89
N TYR A 182 -15.46 3.74 -1.86
CA TYR A 182 -14.48 4.80 -1.74
C TYR A 182 -14.84 5.80 -0.64
N GLU A 183 -16.12 6.08 -0.39
CA GLU A 183 -16.54 6.89 0.75
C GLU A 183 -16.08 6.30 2.09
N ARG A 184 -16.20 4.97 2.25
CA ARG A 184 -15.71 4.24 3.44
C ARG A 184 -14.19 4.30 3.55
N VAL A 185 -13.47 4.18 2.43
CA VAL A 185 -12.00 4.37 2.40
C VAL A 185 -11.63 5.76 2.90
N MET A 186 -12.34 6.80 2.44
CA MET A 186 -12.03 8.18 2.80
C MET A 186 -12.46 8.54 4.23
N ALA A 187 -13.44 7.84 4.80
CA ALA A 187 -13.86 7.97 6.19
C ALA A 187 -12.88 7.33 7.19
N ALA A 188 -12.00 6.44 6.74
CA ALA A 188 -11.02 5.77 7.57
C ALA A 188 -9.75 6.62 7.78
N ASP A 189 -9.26 6.72 9.03
CA ASP A 189 -7.94 7.27 9.35
C ASP A 189 -6.82 6.26 9.01
N ILE A 190 -7.13 4.97 9.11
CA ILE A 190 -6.22 3.84 8.87
C ILE A 190 -6.80 2.93 7.78
N LEU A 191 -6.01 2.62 6.76
CA LEU A 191 -6.34 1.61 5.75
C LEU A 191 -5.38 0.41 5.84
N VAL A 192 -5.92 -0.79 6.01
CA VAL A 192 -5.16 -2.05 5.96
C VAL A 192 -5.61 -2.85 4.75
N LEU A 193 -4.71 -3.06 3.78
CA LEU A 193 -4.97 -3.98 2.67
C LEU A 193 -4.49 -5.38 3.06
N ALA A 194 -5.40 -6.34 3.07
CA ALA A 194 -5.11 -7.69 3.48
C ALA A 194 -5.33 -8.65 2.32
N GLY A 195 -4.38 -9.52 1.98
CA GLY A 195 -4.56 -10.44 0.84
C GLY A 195 -3.71 -11.70 0.88
N PRO A 196 -4.10 -12.72 0.09
CA PRO A 196 -3.31 -13.94 -0.04
C PRO A 196 -2.18 -13.79 -1.07
N ILE A 197 -1.15 -14.61 -0.91
CA ILE A 197 -0.05 -14.79 -1.86
C ILE A 197 -0.47 -15.81 -2.92
N TRP A 198 -0.21 -15.49 -4.19
CA TRP A 198 -0.31 -16.41 -5.31
C TRP A 198 0.91 -16.27 -6.22
N LEU A 199 1.63 -17.37 -6.45
CA LEU A 199 2.85 -17.40 -7.27
C LEU A 199 3.89 -16.33 -6.84
N GLY A 200 4.03 -16.11 -5.53
CA GLY A 200 4.96 -15.15 -4.96
C GLY A 200 4.54 -13.67 -5.07
N ASP A 201 3.35 -13.35 -5.60
CA ASP A 201 2.82 -11.99 -5.67
C ASP A 201 1.42 -11.90 -5.04
N ASN A 202 0.91 -10.69 -4.93
CA ASN A 202 -0.42 -10.41 -4.42
C ASN A 202 -1.49 -11.01 -5.33
N SER A 203 -2.61 -11.41 -4.71
CA SER A 203 -3.80 -11.83 -5.44
C SER A 203 -4.28 -10.79 -6.48
N SER A 204 -4.96 -11.26 -7.52
CA SER A 204 -5.59 -10.40 -8.52
C SER A 204 -6.60 -9.43 -7.91
N VAL A 205 -7.30 -9.82 -6.84
CA VAL A 205 -8.23 -8.96 -6.11
C VAL A 205 -7.49 -7.83 -5.40
N THR A 206 -6.33 -8.12 -4.78
CA THR A 206 -5.49 -7.09 -4.16
C THR A 206 -5.02 -6.06 -5.19
N LYS A 207 -4.54 -6.53 -6.36
CA LYS A 207 -4.11 -5.65 -7.45
C LYS A 207 -5.27 -4.78 -7.95
N LYS A 208 -6.44 -5.38 -8.15
CA LYS A 208 -7.65 -4.65 -8.55
C LYS A 208 -8.00 -3.55 -7.54
N VAL A 209 -8.02 -3.85 -6.23
CA VAL A 209 -8.29 -2.84 -5.20
C VAL A 209 -7.27 -1.70 -5.26
N ILE A 210 -5.99 -1.98 -5.49
CA ILE A 210 -4.97 -0.95 -5.67
C ILE A 210 -5.24 -0.09 -6.91
N GLU A 211 -5.64 -0.68 -8.04
CA GLU A 211 -6.03 0.07 -9.25
C GLU A 211 -7.23 0.97 -8.98
N ARG A 212 -8.22 0.50 -8.22
CA ARG A 212 -9.39 1.30 -7.84
C ARG A 212 -9.02 2.40 -6.83
N LEU A 213 -8.11 2.17 -5.89
CA LEU A 213 -7.56 3.25 -5.06
C LEU A 213 -6.84 4.30 -5.92
N TYR A 214 -6.08 3.86 -6.92
CA TYR A 214 -5.39 4.76 -7.84
C TYR A 214 -6.35 5.55 -8.72
N SER A 215 -7.56 5.06 -8.97
CA SER A 215 -8.56 5.77 -9.78
C SER A 215 -8.96 7.14 -9.21
N CYS A 216 -8.80 7.32 -7.90
CA CYS A 216 -9.09 8.56 -7.20
C CYS A 216 -7.83 9.41 -6.90
N SER A 217 -6.66 9.02 -7.40
CA SER A 217 -5.37 9.66 -7.09
C SER A 217 -5.24 11.12 -7.54
N GLY A 218 -6.05 11.55 -8.52
CA GLY A 218 -6.11 12.95 -8.97
C GLY A 218 -6.96 13.87 -8.10
N MET A 219 -7.77 13.31 -7.18
CA MET A 219 -8.64 14.10 -6.31
C MET A 219 -7.84 14.83 -5.24
N LEU A 220 -8.33 16.01 -4.83
CA LEU A 220 -7.69 16.83 -3.82
C LEU A 220 -8.54 16.92 -2.54
N ASN A 221 -7.87 17.01 -1.40
CA ASN A 221 -8.51 17.36 -0.13
C ASN A 221 -8.78 18.87 -0.03
N SER A 222 -9.45 19.31 1.03
CA SER A 222 -9.78 20.73 1.26
C SER A 222 -8.56 21.64 1.41
N ALA A 223 -7.41 21.09 1.78
CA ALA A 223 -6.14 21.82 1.84
C ALA A 223 -5.44 21.95 0.48
N GLY A 224 -5.95 21.30 -0.58
CA GLY A 224 -5.35 21.29 -1.91
C GLY A 224 -4.23 20.27 -2.11
N GLN A 225 -4.05 19.33 -1.17
CA GLN A 225 -3.16 18.16 -1.32
C GLN A 225 -3.93 17.00 -1.96
N TYR A 226 -3.25 15.92 -2.37
CA TYR A 226 -3.95 14.71 -2.83
C TYR A 226 -4.84 14.11 -1.75
N ALA A 227 -5.97 13.52 -2.17
CA ALA A 227 -7.08 13.15 -1.29
C ALA A 227 -6.69 12.32 -0.06
N TYR A 228 -5.76 11.36 -0.23
CA TYR A 228 -5.36 10.42 0.81
C TYR A 228 -4.44 11.01 1.89
N TYR A 229 -3.92 12.22 1.72
CA TYR A 229 -3.03 12.85 2.70
C TYR A 229 -3.67 12.92 4.09
N GLY A 230 -2.84 12.71 5.11
CA GLY A 230 -3.25 12.69 6.52
C GLY A 230 -3.74 11.34 7.04
N ARG A 231 -3.71 10.28 6.22
CA ARG A 231 -4.09 8.90 6.60
C ARG A 231 -2.89 7.99 6.70
N VAL A 232 -3.07 6.84 7.36
CA VAL A 232 -2.03 5.84 7.59
C VAL A 232 -2.36 4.51 6.90
N GLY A 233 -1.36 3.89 6.28
CA GLY A 233 -1.52 2.64 5.54
C GLY A 233 -0.69 1.49 6.10
N GLY A 234 -1.23 0.27 6.04
CA GLY A 234 -0.53 -0.97 6.36
C GLY A 234 -1.05 -2.16 5.55
N CYS A 235 -0.45 -3.34 5.72
CA CYS A 235 -0.91 -4.55 5.04
C CYS A 235 -0.75 -5.84 5.85
N LEU A 236 -1.59 -6.82 5.51
CA LEU A 236 -1.61 -8.15 6.09
C LEU A 236 -1.56 -9.22 5.01
N ILE A 237 -0.56 -10.10 5.05
CA ILE A 237 -0.33 -11.07 3.97
C ILE A 237 -0.34 -12.50 4.50
N THR A 238 -1.07 -13.39 3.83
CA THR A 238 -1.09 -14.83 4.14
C THR A 238 -0.71 -15.66 2.93
N GLY A 239 0.07 -16.73 3.11
CA GLY A 239 0.30 -17.72 2.07
C GLY A 239 0.64 -19.08 2.67
N ASN A 240 0.63 -20.13 1.85
CA ASN A 240 1.13 -21.44 2.25
C ASN A 240 2.66 -21.46 2.29
N GLU A 241 3.29 -20.73 1.38
CA GLU A 241 4.74 -20.58 1.25
C GLU A 241 5.10 -19.19 0.70
N ASP A 242 6.40 -18.97 0.45
CA ASP A 242 7.12 -17.71 0.16
C ASP A 242 6.36 -16.58 -0.56
N GLY A 243 6.67 -15.32 -0.17
CA GLY A 243 6.19 -14.11 -0.87
C GLY A 243 5.73 -12.94 0.01
N VAL A 244 5.69 -13.08 1.34
CA VAL A 244 5.13 -12.04 2.26
C VAL A 244 5.76 -10.67 2.02
N LYS A 245 7.09 -10.59 2.09
CA LYS A 245 7.82 -9.31 1.96
C LYS A 245 7.73 -8.73 0.56
N HIS A 246 7.71 -9.56 -0.48
CA HIS A 246 7.54 -9.11 -1.85
C HIS A 246 6.14 -8.50 -2.06
N CYS A 247 5.10 -9.16 -1.54
CA CYS A 247 3.74 -8.65 -1.57
C CYS A 247 3.60 -7.34 -0.80
N ALA A 248 4.12 -7.30 0.43
CA ALA A 248 4.10 -6.13 1.29
C ALA A 248 4.81 -4.93 0.65
N MET A 249 6.00 -5.13 0.06
CA MET A 249 6.73 -4.10 -0.66
C MET A 249 5.85 -3.41 -1.72
N ASN A 250 5.13 -4.19 -2.52
CA ASN A 250 4.24 -3.65 -3.55
C ASN A 250 3.07 -2.86 -2.95
N VAL A 251 2.38 -3.43 -1.96
CA VAL A 251 1.22 -2.80 -1.30
C VAL A 251 1.60 -1.50 -0.59
N LEU A 252 2.65 -1.53 0.22
CA LEU A 252 3.10 -0.37 1.00
C LEU A 252 3.61 0.75 0.09
N TYR A 253 4.34 0.41 -0.98
CA TYR A 253 4.74 1.40 -1.99
C TYR A 253 3.51 2.03 -2.66
N SER A 254 2.52 1.23 -3.06
CA SER A 254 1.30 1.74 -3.68
C SER A 254 0.55 2.69 -2.75
N LEU A 255 0.34 2.32 -1.48
CA LEU A 255 -0.32 3.18 -0.50
C LEU A 255 0.47 4.47 -0.25
N GLN A 256 1.79 4.39 -0.10
CA GLN A 256 2.66 5.56 0.02
C GLN A 256 2.51 6.49 -1.18
N HIS A 257 2.55 5.93 -2.40
CA HIS A 257 2.48 6.69 -3.64
C HIS A 257 1.16 7.46 -3.79
N LEU A 258 0.05 6.91 -3.27
CA LEU A 258 -1.25 7.57 -3.24
C LEU A 258 -1.31 8.74 -2.24
N GLY A 259 -0.49 8.71 -1.19
CA GLY A 259 -0.44 9.76 -0.16
C GLY A 259 -0.69 9.28 1.27
N TYR A 260 -0.82 7.96 1.50
CA TYR A 260 -0.82 7.42 2.86
C TYR A 260 0.57 7.54 3.49
N THR A 261 0.62 7.80 4.79
CA THR A 261 1.86 7.69 5.56
C THR A 261 2.05 6.25 6.02
N ILE A 262 3.24 5.69 5.83
CA ILE A 262 3.57 4.31 6.19
C ILE A 262 4.50 4.33 7.40
N PRO A 263 4.10 3.75 8.56
CA PRO A 263 4.96 3.69 9.73
C PRO A 263 6.07 2.62 9.56
N PRO A 264 7.04 2.55 10.49
CA PRO A 264 7.93 1.39 10.59
C PRO A 264 7.12 0.10 10.80
N GLN A 265 7.57 -1.01 10.20
CA GLN A 265 6.92 -2.32 10.34
C GLN A 265 5.41 -2.28 10.04
N ALA A 266 5.04 -1.66 8.92
CA ALA A 266 3.64 -1.50 8.50
C ALA A 266 3.04 -2.76 7.83
N ASP A 267 3.78 -3.86 7.81
CA ASP A 267 3.35 -5.16 7.31
C ASP A 267 3.42 -6.23 8.40
N ALA A 268 2.50 -7.19 8.34
CA ALA A 268 2.61 -8.45 9.04
C ALA A 268 2.05 -9.59 8.18
N GLY A 269 2.45 -10.82 8.47
CA GLY A 269 2.00 -11.94 7.70
C GLY A 269 2.35 -13.30 8.27
N TRP A 270 1.83 -14.33 7.61
CA TRP A 270 2.13 -15.72 7.91
C TRP A 270 2.35 -16.52 6.63
N ILE A 271 3.38 -17.37 6.67
CA ILE A 271 3.65 -18.42 5.70
C ILE A 271 4.08 -19.69 6.42
N GLY A 272 3.79 -20.84 5.82
CA GLY A 272 4.35 -22.11 6.20
C GLY A 272 5.77 -22.32 5.68
N PRO A 273 6.34 -23.52 5.92
CA PRO A 273 7.60 -23.93 5.30
C PRO A 273 7.44 -24.05 3.77
N ALA A 274 8.56 -24.03 3.05
CA ALA A 274 8.56 -24.27 1.61
C ALA A 274 7.92 -25.64 1.27
N GLY A 275 7.02 -25.65 0.30
CA GLY A 275 6.24 -26.80 -0.15
C GLY A 275 4.73 -26.61 0.02
N PRO A 276 3.93 -27.57 -0.47
CA PRO A 276 2.48 -27.56 -0.28
C PRO A 276 2.17 -27.82 1.20
N GLY A 277 2.00 -26.75 1.98
CA GLY A 277 1.66 -26.79 3.39
C GLY A 277 0.19 -26.45 3.68
N PRO A 278 -0.27 -26.61 4.93
CA PRO A 278 -1.54 -26.07 5.38
C PRO A 278 -1.57 -24.53 5.26
N SER A 279 -2.75 -23.95 5.09
CA SER A 279 -2.97 -22.51 5.14
C SER A 279 -3.18 -22.02 6.58
N TYR A 280 -3.11 -20.70 6.81
CA TYR A 280 -3.09 -20.09 8.15
C TYR A 280 -4.13 -20.65 9.13
N LEU A 281 -5.39 -20.80 8.72
CA LEU A 281 -6.48 -21.26 9.62
C LEU A 281 -6.73 -22.78 9.56
N ASP A 282 -5.93 -23.52 8.79
CA ASP A 282 -6.11 -24.97 8.72
C ASP A 282 -5.69 -25.63 10.04
N PRO A 283 -6.38 -26.72 10.46
CA PRO A 283 -5.96 -27.49 11.62
C PRO A 283 -4.51 -27.96 11.50
N GLY A 284 -3.70 -27.67 12.52
CA GLY A 284 -2.29 -28.07 12.54
C GLY A 284 -1.35 -27.20 11.69
N SER A 285 -1.82 -26.06 11.15
CA SER A 285 -0.95 -25.10 10.46
C SER A 285 0.08 -24.45 11.39
N GLY A 286 -0.26 -24.33 12.68
CA GLY A 286 0.49 -23.52 13.65
C GLY A 286 0.42 -22.01 13.37
N GLY A 287 -0.47 -21.59 12.46
CA GLY A 287 -0.64 -20.19 12.05
C GLY A 287 -1.12 -19.28 13.17
N PRO A 288 -2.30 -19.53 13.76
CA PRO A 288 -2.88 -18.66 14.78
C PRO A 288 -2.02 -18.58 16.05
N GLU A 289 -1.24 -19.63 16.32
CA GLU A 289 -0.33 -19.75 17.46
C GLU A 289 1.09 -19.24 17.15
N ASN A 290 1.40 -18.88 15.90
CA ASN A 290 2.76 -18.46 15.53
C ASN A 290 3.16 -17.16 16.24
N ASP A 291 4.13 -17.25 17.14
CA ASP A 291 4.60 -16.11 17.96
C ASP A 291 5.11 -14.95 17.10
N PHE A 292 5.92 -15.24 16.07
CA PHE A 292 6.48 -14.21 15.19
C PHE A 292 5.40 -13.44 14.41
N THR A 293 4.40 -14.14 13.89
CA THR A 293 3.24 -13.52 13.24
C THR A 293 2.43 -12.69 14.24
N ASN A 294 2.10 -13.25 15.41
CA ASN A 294 1.31 -12.55 16.42
C ASN A 294 2.02 -11.28 16.92
N HIS A 295 3.32 -11.36 17.17
CA HIS A 295 4.18 -10.25 17.55
C HIS A 295 4.19 -9.15 16.48
N ASN A 296 4.46 -9.50 15.21
CA ASN A 296 4.51 -8.51 14.15
C ASN A 296 3.14 -7.91 13.82
N THR A 297 2.06 -8.71 13.85
CA THR A 297 0.70 -8.19 13.69
C THR A 297 0.39 -7.17 14.79
N THR A 298 0.70 -7.50 16.05
CA THR A 298 0.51 -6.58 17.18
C THR A 298 1.30 -5.28 16.98
N PHE A 299 2.59 -5.39 16.65
CA PHE A 299 3.46 -4.22 16.48
C PHE A 299 3.03 -3.33 15.31
N MET A 300 2.70 -3.95 14.18
CA MET A 300 2.17 -3.24 13.03
C MET A 300 0.88 -2.49 13.40
N THR A 301 -0.07 -3.14 14.06
CA THR A 301 -1.33 -2.51 14.50
C THR A 301 -1.08 -1.32 15.42
N TRP A 302 -0.21 -1.45 16.42
CA TRP A 302 0.16 -0.33 17.30
C TRP A 302 0.81 0.84 16.57
N ASN A 303 1.73 0.55 15.64
CA ASN A 303 2.39 1.56 14.83
C ASN A 303 1.40 2.33 13.94
N LEU A 304 0.39 1.64 13.38
CA LEU A 304 -0.69 2.28 12.65
C LEU A 304 -1.50 3.24 13.54
N MET A 305 -1.95 2.78 14.71
CA MET A 305 -2.75 3.58 15.64
C MET A 305 -1.97 4.82 16.13
N HIS A 306 -0.73 4.64 16.55
CA HIS A 306 0.09 5.75 17.04
C HIS A 306 0.33 6.82 15.97
N LEU A 307 0.66 6.41 14.75
CA LEU A 307 0.93 7.34 13.67
C LEU A 307 -0.34 8.05 13.20
N ALA A 308 -1.47 7.34 13.12
CA ALA A 308 -2.75 7.94 12.76
C ALA A 308 -3.18 8.98 13.80
N ALA A 309 -3.04 8.66 15.08
CA ALA A 309 -3.32 9.61 16.16
C ALA A 309 -2.38 10.83 16.11
N LEU A 310 -1.11 10.64 15.77
CA LEU A 310 -0.16 11.75 15.60
C LEU A 310 -0.58 12.68 14.47
N LEU A 311 -0.90 12.13 13.30
CA LEU A 311 -1.36 12.90 12.14
C LEU A 311 -2.68 13.63 12.43
N LYS A 312 -3.63 12.96 13.07
CA LYS A 312 -4.92 13.57 13.40
C LYS A 312 -4.76 14.74 14.36
N ARG A 313 -3.97 14.58 15.43
CA ARG A 313 -3.66 15.67 16.37
C ARG A 313 -2.89 16.83 15.72
N SER A 314 -2.08 16.57 14.71
CA SER A 314 -1.35 17.63 13.99
C SER A 314 -2.16 18.30 12.88
N GLY A 315 -3.41 17.86 12.63
CA GLY A 315 -4.22 18.37 11.52
C GLY A 315 -3.77 17.85 10.15
N GLY A 316 -3.13 16.69 10.10
CA GLY A 316 -2.60 16.04 8.89
C GLY A 316 -1.13 16.35 8.62
N ILE A 317 -0.71 16.09 7.38
CA ILE A 317 0.61 16.50 6.86
C ILE A 317 0.54 17.99 6.53
N PRO A 318 1.49 18.83 6.98
CA PRO A 318 1.51 20.25 6.63
C PRO A 318 1.34 20.50 5.12
N ALA A 319 0.40 21.38 4.76
CA ALA A 319 0.03 21.65 3.37
C ALA A 319 1.05 22.48 2.60
N HIS A 320 1.88 23.25 3.29
CA HIS A 320 2.87 24.08 2.60
C HIS A 320 3.85 23.21 1.80
N GLY A 321 4.00 23.50 0.50
CA GLY A 321 4.94 22.82 -0.40
C GLY A 321 4.36 21.63 -1.18
N ASN A 322 3.15 21.15 -0.86
CA ASN A 322 2.52 20.00 -1.53
C ASN A 322 1.06 20.27 -1.95
N GLN A 323 0.73 21.54 -2.19
CA GLN A 323 -0.58 21.99 -2.67
C GLN A 323 -0.64 21.99 -4.20
N ARG A 324 -1.28 20.95 -4.76
CA ARG A 324 -1.45 20.81 -6.21
C ARG A 324 -2.29 21.93 -6.81
N SER A 325 -3.35 22.36 -6.11
CA SER A 325 -4.22 23.46 -6.54
C SER A 325 -3.45 24.78 -6.70
N GLN A 326 -2.53 25.08 -5.76
CA GLN A 326 -1.69 26.29 -5.84
C GLN A 326 -0.63 26.17 -6.94
N TRP A 327 -0.07 24.97 -7.11
CA TRP A 327 0.83 24.70 -8.23
C TRP A 327 0.13 24.93 -9.58
N ASP A 328 -1.08 24.41 -9.75
CA ASP A 328 -1.84 24.59 -11.00
C ASP A 328 -2.25 26.07 -11.21
N ALA A 329 -2.42 26.85 -10.13
CA ALA A 329 -2.61 28.30 -10.17
C ALA A 329 -1.32 29.11 -10.49
N GLY A 330 -0.20 28.45 -10.72
CA GLY A 330 1.07 29.08 -11.10
C GLY A 330 2.00 29.43 -9.94
N CYS A 331 1.61 29.12 -8.69
CA CYS A 331 2.54 29.26 -7.56
C CYS A 331 3.68 28.24 -7.71
N ARG A 332 4.92 28.69 -7.53
CA ARG A 332 6.12 27.87 -7.61
C ARG A 332 6.91 28.09 -6.32
N PHE A 333 6.50 27.39 -5.27
CA PHE A 333 7.21 27.39 -3.98
C PHE A 333 8.55 26.70 -4.19
N ASP A 334 9.65 27.42 -3.96
CA ASP A 334 11.05 26.94 -3.98
C ASP A 334 11.55 26.25 -5.26
N ALA A 335 10.68 26.05 -6.27
CA ALA A 335 11.06 25.57 -7.58
C ALA A 335 11.86 26.68 -8.30
N PRO A 336 13.15 26.47 -8.61
CA PRO A 336 13.96 27.49 -9.26
C PRO A 336 13.32 27.81 -10.60
N ASN A 337 12.82 29.05 -10.76
CA ASN A 337 12.23 29.49 -12.01
C ASN A 337 13.35 29.61 -13.08
N PRO A 338 13.32 28.80 -14.15
CA PRO A 338 14.35 28.87 -15.19
C PRO A 338 14.37 30.20 -15.95
N GLU A 339 13.27 30.97 -15.90
CA GLU A 339 13.10 32.22 -16.64
C GLU A 339 13.54 33.47 -15.87
N HIS A 340 13.95 33.32 -14.60
CA HIS A 340 14.49 34.41 -13.77
C HIS A 340 15.94 34.12 -13.33
N ARG A 341 16.81 33.82 -14.30
CA ARG A 341 18.27 33.98 -14.17
C ARG A 341 18.77 35.06 -15.11
#